data_AF-A0A4Y6UL58-F1
#
_entry.id   AF-A0A4Y6UL58-F1
#
_cell.length_a   1.000
_cell.length_b   1.000
_cell.length_c   1.000
_cell.angle_alpha   90.00
_cell.angle_beta   90.00
_cell.angle_gamma   90.00
#
_symmetry.space_group_name_H-M   'P 1'
#
loop_
_entity.id
_entity.type
_entity.pdbx_description
1 polymer ?
#
loop_
_entity_poly.entity_id
_entity_poly.type
_entity_poly.pdbx_seq_one_letter_code
_entity_poly.pdbx_strand_id
1 'polypeptide(L)' 'MTSQSTANHDKTKKLRHDLRNALSPALLCADILTAHPDATVQKNAYLITSALENALALLKQTTSSQ' A
#
# COMPACT_ATOMS: atom_id res chain seq x y z
N MET A 1 25.29 -14.88 -18.90
CA MET A 1 24.60 -15.00 -17.59
C MET A 1 23.79 -13.72 -17.35
N THR A 2 22.58 -13.58 -17.90
CA THR A 2 21.78 -12.34 -17.76
C THR A 2 20.28 -12.57 -17.54
N SER A 3 19.79 -13.82 -17.64
CA SER A 3 18.34 -14.10 -17.60
C SER A 3 17.71 -14.12 -16.20
N GLN A 4 18.51 -14.06 -15.12
CA GLN A 4 17.99 -14.18 -13.74
C GLN A 4 17.56 -12.83 -13.14
N SER A 5 18.07 -11.71 -13.64
CA SER A 5 17.84 -10.37 -13.06
C SER A 5 16.49 -9.76 -13.49
N THR A 6 16.04 -9.98 -14.73
CA THR A 6 14.75 -9.47 -15.24
C THR A 6 13.54 -10.16 -14.60
N ALA A 7 13.61 -11.49 -14.43
CA ALA A 7 12.54 -12.28 -13.83
C ALA A 7 12.23 -11.89 -12.37
N ASN A 8 13.22 -11.38 -11.63
CA ASN A 8 13.02 -10.92 -10.25
C ASN A 8 12.30 -9.56 -10.22
N HIS A 9 12.69 -8.64 -11.11
CA HIS A 9 12.09 -7.32 -11.20
C HIS A 9 10.60 -7.36 -11.59
N ASP A 10 10.20 -8.31 -12.45
CA ASP A 10 8.81 -8.51 -12.87
C ASP A 10 7.94 -9.12 -11.75
N LYS A 11 8.48 -10.05 -10.96
CA LYS A 11 7.79 -10.59 -9.78
C LYS A 11 7.52 -9.50 -8.74
N THR A 12 8.48 -8.61 -8.56
CA THR A 12 8.37 -7.49 -7.62
C THR A 12 7.35 -6.45 -8.08
N LYS A 13 7.32 -6.13 -9.39
CA LYS A 13 6.27 -5.28 -9.99
C LYS A 13 4.88 -5.88 -9.77
N LYS A 14 4.74 -7.18 -10.02
CA LYS A 14 3.48 -7.91 -9.82
C LYS A 14 3.04 -7.91 -8.36
N LEU A 15 3.95 -8.19 -7.42
CA LEU A 15 3.66 -8.16 -5.98
C LEU A 15 3.16 -6.78 -5.52
N ARG A 16 3.78 -5.69 -5.98
CA ARG A 16 3.33 -4.33 -5.64
C ARG A 16 1.92 -4.03 -6.17
N HIS A 17 1.65 -4.44 -7.40
CA HIS A 17 0.34 -4.27 -8.02
C HIS A 17 -0.73 -5.05 -7.25
N ASP A 18 -0.47 -6.32 -6.97
CA ASP A 18 -1.41 -7.21 -6.28
C ASP A 18 -1.65 -6.74 -4.85
N LEU A 19 -0.60 -6.29 -4.13
CA LEU A 19 -0.76 -5.71 -2.79
C LEU A 19 -1.57 -4.42 -2.83
N ARG A 20 -1.29 -3.52 -3.78
CA ARG A 20 -2.08 -2.29 -3.93
C ARG A 20 -3.56 -2.61 -4.16
N ASN A 21 -3.85 -3.58 -5.02
CA ASN A 21 -5.23 -4.00 -5.29
C ASN A 21 -5.89 -4.62 -4.06
N ALA A 22 -5.17 -5.44 -3.30
CA ALA A 22 -5.67 -6.03 -2.05
C ALA A 22 -5.98 -4.97 -0.98
N LEU A 23 -5.22 -3.87 -0.95
CA LEU A 23 -5.41 -2.77 0.00
C LEU A 23 -6.44 -1.72 -0.46
N SER A 24 -6.81 -1.69 -1.75
CA SER A 24 -7.81 -0.72 -2.27
C SER A 24 -9.12 -0.70 -1.48
N PRO A 25 -9.74 -1.84 -1.09
CA PRO A 25 -10.95 -1.82 -0.28
C PRO A 25 -10.73 -1.21 1.11
N ALA A 26 -9.58 -1.45 1.73
CA ALA A 26 -9.25 -0.91 3.04
C ALA A 26 -9.04 0.61 2.99
N LEU A 27 -8.37 1.11 1.95
CA LEU A 27 -8.21 2.54 1.70
C LEU A 27 -9.54 3.22 1.45
N LEU A 28 -10.43 2.60 0.65
CA LEU A 28 -11.77 3.13 0.40
C LEU A 28 -12.61 3.18 1.70
N CYS A 29 -12.59 2.11 2.50
CA CYS A 29 -13.28 2.10 3.79
C CYS A 29 -12.75 3.17 4.73
N ALA A 30 -11.43 3.35 4.80
CA ALA A 30 -10.83 4.40 5.61
C ALA A 30 -11.27 5.79 5.12
N ASP A 31 -11.30 6.03 3.81
CA ASP A 31 -11.78 7.30 3.24
C ASP A 31 -13.24 7.59 3.62
N ILE A 32 -14.13 6.59 3.50
CA ILE A 32 -15.53 6.70 3.96
C ILE A 32 -15.61 7.06 5.45
N LEU A 33 -14.76 6.44 6.29
CA LEU A 33 -14.74 6.71 7.73
C LEU A 33 -14.21 8.11 8.07
N THR A 34 -13.42 8.75 7.21
CA THR A 34 -12.99 10.14 7.44
C THR A 34 -14.15 11.14 7.35
N ALA A 35 -15.22 10.81 6.63
CA ALA A 35 -16.44 11.62 6.56
C ALA A 35 -17.38 11.43 7.76
N HIS A 36 -17.08 10.51 8.69
CA HIS A 36 -17.91 10.25 9.85
C HIS A 36 -17.89 11.43 10.84
N PRO A 37 -19.01 11.83 11.47
CA PRO A 37 -19.06 13.00 12.35
C PRO A 37 -18.31 12.83 13.69
N ASP A 38 -18.06 11.60 14.11
CA ASP A 38 -17.31 11.30 15.32
C ASP A 38 -15.80 11.54 15.13
N ALA A 39 -15.22 12.45 15.91
CA ALA A 39 -13.80 12.80 15.87
C ALA A 39 -12.85 11.63 16.15
N THR A 40 -13.25 10.67 16.99
CA THR A 40 -12.47 9.46 17.25
C THR A 40 -12.44 8.57 16.01
N VAL A 41 -13.57 8.44 15.32
CA VAL A 41 -13.67 7.67 14.07
C VAL A 41 -12.81 8.31 12.98
N GLN A 42 -12.88 9.63 12.80
CA GLN A 42 -12.04 10.36 11.85
C GLN A 42 -10.54 10.17 12.13
N LYS A 43 -10.13 10.30 13.40
CA LYS A 43 -8.75 10.11 13.82
C LYS A 43 -8.26 8.70 13.52
N ASN A 44 -9.08 7.70 13.82
CA ASN A 44 -8.73 6.30 13.54
C ASN A 44 -8.67 6.03 12.04
N ALA A 45 -9.58 6.60 11.25
CA ALA A 45 -9.57 6.51 9.80
C ALA A 45 -8.28 7.10 9.20
N TYR A 46 -7.89 8.29 9.65
CA TYR A 46 -6.63 8.92 9.24
C TYR A 46 -5.40 8.07 9.58
N LEU A 47 -5.37 7.48 10.79
CA LEU A 47 -4.30 6.57 11.21
C LEU A 47 -4.22 5.33 10.33
N ILE A 48 -5.36 4.73 9.98
CA ILE A 48 -5.43 3.56 9.10
C ILE A 48 -4.88 3.92 7.71
N THR A 49 -5.37 5.00 7.10
CA THR A 49 -4.88 5.46 5.79
C THR A 49 -3.36 5.71 5.84
N SER A 50 -2.88 6.44 6.83
CA SER A 50 -1.45 6.76 6.99
C SER A 50 -0.59 5.49 7.13
N ALA A 51 -1.04 4.50 7.90
CA ALA A 51 -0.31 3.25 8.09
C ALA A 51 -0.24 2.43 6.78
N LEU A 52 -1.34 2.37 6.04
CA LEU A 52 -1.42 1.68 4.74
C LEU A 52 -0.52 2.35 3.69
N GLU A 53 -0.53 3.68 3.63
CA GLU A 53 0.34 4.44 2.73
C GLU A 53 1.82 4.26 3.07
N ASN A 54 2.16 4.28 4.37
CA ASN A 54 3.52 4.01 4.81
C ASN A 54 3.97 2.59 4.45
N ALA A 55 3.11 1.58 4.64
CA ALA A 55 3.41 0.21 4.24
C ALA A 55 3.67 0.09 2.73
N LEU A 56 2.86 0.77 1.90
CA LEU A 56 3.07 0.84 0.46
C LEU A 56 4.36 1.59 0.08
N ALA A 57 4.71 2.65 0.80
CA ALA A 57 5.94 3.40 0.58
C ALA A 57 7.18 2.57 0.92
N LEU A 58 7.18 1.88 2.07
CA LEU A 58 8.25 0.95 2.46
C LEU A 58 8.44 -0.15 1.41
N LEU A 59 7.34 -0.70 0.88
CA LEU A 59 7.43 -1.70 -0.20
C LEU A 59 8.05 -1.11 -1.48
N LYS A 60 7.75 0.15 -1.83
CA LYS A 60 8.42 0.81 -2.97
C LYS A 60 9.94 0.93 -2.73
N GLN A 61 10.36 1.28 -1.51
CA GLN A 61 11.79 1.45 -1.18
C GLN A 61 12.55 0.12 -1.19
N THR A 62 12.01 -0.94 -0.60
CA THR A 62 12.62 -2.29 -0.58
C THR A 62 12.83 -2.86 -1.99
N THR A 63 12.10 -2.32 -2.98
CA THR A 63 12.11 -2.81 -4.35
C THR A 63 12.83 -1.91 -5.35
N SER A 64 13.32 -0.75 -4.89
CA SER A 64 14.09 0.22 -5.68
C SER A 64 15.58 0.24 -5.33
N SER A 65 16.00 -0.48 -4.28
CA SER A 65 17.38 -0.57 -3.80
C SER A 65 18.13 -1.85 -4.25
N GLN A 66 17.72 -2.48 -5.36
CA GLN A 66 18.46 -3.59 -5.99
C GLN A 66 18.75 -3.32 -7.46
#